data_AF-A0ABD5WL28-F1
#
_entry.id   AF-A0ABD5WL28-F1
#
_cell.length_a   1.000
_cell.length_b   1.000
_cell.length_c   1.000
_cell.angle_alpha   90.00
_cell.angle_beta   90.00
_cell.angle_gamma   90.00
#
_symmetry.space_group_name_H-M   'P 1'
#
loop_
_entity.id
_entity.type
_entity.pdbx_description
1 polymer ?
#
loop_
_entity_poly.entity_id
_entity_poly.type
_entity_poly.pdbx_seq_one_letter_code
_entity_poly.pdbx_strand_id
1 'polypeptide(L)'
;MKSNDTTSGADDDRYCDYEAANQHRRAGRFSEAGDDYTLAAYHRLGEGQVTREPLEDGQTDVARGLCNLLSAVVCYRLGGEPERAANRAEQGELIATDIREYVAAYEPQRGLMDEYVGDFRLLGGLPEFDGAYRDAQAVYADTSNQIGWQAEPEFEVNMTLFLELARAADHDIERTKKAAIKTESLVERIRYKRDAFPGIVADVVEAGDW
;
A
#
# COMPACT_ATOMS: atom_id res chain seq x y z
N MET A 1 -36.97 28.03 -12.53
CA MET A 1 -36.77 27.93 -11.06
C MET A 1 -37.07 26.50 -10.65
N LYS A 2 -36.26 25.97 -9.72
CA LYS A 2 -35.92 24.55 -9.45
C LYS A 2 -34.78 24.01 -10.30
N SER A 3 -33.71 23.44 -9.77
CA SER A 3 -32.91 23.71 -8.56
C SER A 3 -31.62 22.95 -8.82
N ASN A 4 -30.47 23.60 -8.66
CA ASN A 4 -29.19 22.91 -8.50
C ASN A 4 -29.29 22.04 -7.26
N ASP A 5 -28.92 20.77 -7.37
CA ASP A 5 -28.70 19.90 -6.22
C ASP A 5 -27.25 19.41 -6.23
N THR A 6 -26.44 20.17 -5.47
CA THR A 6 -25.44 19.74 -4.50
C THR A 6 -24.92 18.29 -4.56
N THR A 7 -23.86 18.06 -5.34
CA THR A 7 -22.87 16.98 -5.11
C THR A 7 -21.45 17.52 -5.25
N SER A 8 -20.99 18.37 -4.32
CA SER A 8 -19.58 18.79 -4.30
C SER A 8 -18.95 18.89 -2.90
N GLY A 9 -19.60 18.40 -1.84
CA GLY A 9 -19.05 18.45 -0.47
C GLY A 9 -18.27 17.19 -0.07
N ALA A 10 -18.84 16.00 -0.31
CA ALA A 10 -18.20 14.74 0.08
C ALA A 10 -16.92 14.44 -0.73
N ASP A 11 -16.83 14.96 -1.96
CA ASP A 11 -15.64 14.77 -2.80
C ASP A 11 -14.41 15.53 -2.29
N ASP A 12 -14.63 16.65 -1.60
CA ASP A 12 -13.63 17.61 -1.11
C ASP A 12 -12.99 17.15 0.21
N ASP A 13 -13.79 16.57 1.12
CA ASP A 13 -13.30 16.02 2.39
C ASP A 13 -12.42 14.76 2.19
N ARG A 14 -12.67 13.92 1.17
CA ARG A 14 -11.86 12.71 0.90
C ARG A 14 -10.40 12.99 0.54
N TYR A 15 -10.14 14.18 0.00
CA TYR A 15 -8.79 14.62 -0.32
C TYR A 15 -8.18 15.41 0.84
N CYS A 16 -8.99 15.97 1.75
CA CYS A 16 -8.48 16.86 2.79
C CYS A 16 -7.57 16.11 3.78
N ASP A 17 -7.95 14.90 4.22
CA ASP A 17 -7.13 14.10 5.14
C ASP A 17 -5.82 13.65 4.49
N TYR A 18 -5.87 13.16 3.25
CA TYR A 18 -4.66 12.72 2.53
C TYR A 18 -3.71 13.89 2.21
N GLU A 19 -4.24 15.05 1.85
CA GLU A 19 -3.45 16.26 1.63
C GLU A 19 -2.87 16.80 2.94
N ALA A 20 -3.64 16.78 4.04
CA ALA A 20 -3.16 17.12 5.37
C ALA A 20 -2.02 16.19 5.81
N ALA A 21 -2.18 14.87 5.60
CA ALA A 21 -1.15 13.89 5.87
C ALA A 21 0.15 14.20 5.12
N ASN A 22 0.06 14.49 3.83
CA ASN A 22 1.22 14.87 3.02
C ASN A 22 1.88 16.18 3.50
N GLN A 23 1.09 17.16 3.93
CA GLN A 23 1.61 18.42 4.48
C GLN A 23 2.33 18.19 5.81
N HIS A 24 1.75 17.37 6.70
CA HIS A 24 2.36 16.98 7.97
C HIS A 24 3.67 16.23 7.75
N ARG A 25 3.65 15.24 6.86
CA ARG A 25 4.83 14.42 6.51
C ARG A 25 5.98 15.28 5.99
N ARG A 26 5.72 16.12 4.96
CA ARG A 26 6.74 17.02 4.38
C ARG A 26 7.31 18.05 5.36
N ALA A 27 6.60 18.30 6.46
CA ALA A 27 7.04 19.21 7.51
C ALA A 27 7.71 18.49 8.71
N GLY A 28 7.96 17.17 8.60
CA GLY A 28 8.55 16.35 9.66
C GLY A 28 7.62 16.10 10.85
N ARG A 29 6.32 16.42 10.73
CA ARG A 29 5.29 16.19 11.76
C ARG A 29 4.71 14.80 11.59
N PHE A 30 5.54 13.78 11.85
CA PHE A 30 5.23 12.41 11.46
C PHE A 30 4.09 11.79 12.27
N SER A 31 3.95 12.09 13.56
CA SER A 31 2.82 11.57 14.36
C SER A 31 1.48 12.08 13.85
N GLU A 32 1.38 13.37 13.54
CA GLU A 32 0.19 13.98 12.94
C GLU A 32 -0.08 13.43 11.53
N ALA A 33 0.97 13.25 10.72
CA ALA A 33 0.83 12.61 9.41
C ALA A 33 0.27 11.18 9.53
N GLY A 34 0.71 10.43 10.54
CA GLY A 34 0.20 9.09 10.82
C GLY A 34 -1.28 9.07 11.18
N ASP A 35 -1.74 10.07 11.95
CA ASP A 35 -3.16 10.24 12.29
C ASP A 35 -4.01 10.53 11.05
N ASP A 36 -3.58 11.48 10.23
CA ASP A 36 -4.29 11.87 9.00
C ASP A 36 -4.31 10.75 7.96
N TYR A 37 -3.17 10.04 7.76
CA TYR A 37 -3.14 8.87 6.88
C TYR A 37 -4.05 7.75 7.39
N THR A 38 -4.15 7.56 8.70
CA THR A 38 -5.09 6.59 9.30
C THR A 38 -6.54 6.96 8.97
N LEU A 39 -6.91 8.23 9.13
CA LEU A 39 -8.26 8.71 8.81
C LEU A 39 -8.56 8.54 7.32
N ALA A 40 -7.63 8.98 6.45
CA ALA A 40 -7.74 8.80 5.02
C ALA A 40 -7.87 7.33 4.61
N ALA A 41 -7.18 6.42 5.31
CA ALA A 41 -7.30 4.99 5.09
C ALA A 41 -8.72 4.49 5.42
N TYR A 42 -9.25 4.86 6.59
CA TYR A 42 -10.59 4.42 7.02
C TYR A 42 -11.71 4.97 6.15
N HIS A 43 -11.61 6.22 5.67
CA HIS A 43 -12.57 6.76 4.70
C HIS A 43 -12.57 5.93 3.42
N ARG A 44 -11.39 5.67 2.84
CA ARG A 44 -11.26 4.86 1.61
C ARG A 44 -11.73 3.41 1.79
N LEU A 45 -11.43 2.79 2.93
CA LEU A 45 -11.86 1.43 3.22
C LEU A 45 -13.37 1.34 3.48
N GLY A 46 -13.96 2.34 4.13
CA GLY A 46 -15.40 2.39 4.40
C GLY A 46 -16.25 2.65 3.15
N GLU A 47 -15.70 3.38 2.18
CA GLU A 47 -16.34 3.65 0.88
C GLU A 47 -16.05 2.56 -0.16
N GLY A 48 -14.93 1.85 0.00
CA GLY A 48 -14.47 0.83 -0.94
C GLY A 48 -15.47 -0.30 -1.09
N GLN A 49 -15.92 -0.52 -2.32
CA GLN A 49 -16.67 -1.73 -2.65
C GLN A 49 -15.69 -2.87 -2.88
N VAL A 50 -15.57 -3.78 -1.91
CA VAL A 50 -14.87 -5.05 -2.12
C VAL A 50 -15.85 -6.00 -2.81
N THR A 51 -15.85 -6.02 -4.16
CA THR A 51 -16.73 -6.90 -4.93
C THR A 51 -15.97 -8.13 -5.43
N ARG A 52 -16.73 -9.19 -5.77
CA ARG A 52 -16.18 -10.43 -6.35
C ARG A 52 -15.96 -10.34 -7.87
N GLU A 53 -16.23 -9.20 -8.48
CA GLU A 53 -16.06 -8.99 -9.92
C GLU A 53 -14.79 -8.17 -10.18
N PRO A 54 -14.15 -8.29 -11.36
CA PRO A 54 -13.09 -7.37 -11.76
C PRO A 54 -13.62 -5.94 -11.61
N LEU A 55 -12.84 -5.12 -10.93
CA LEU A 55 -13.21 -3.75 -10.63
C LEU A 55 -13.46 -2.99 -11.94
N GLU A 56 -14.62 -2.35 -12.08
CA GLU A 56 -14.81 -1.35 -13.13
C GLU A 56 -13.91 -0.14 -12.86
N ASP A 57 -13.52 0.60 -13.91
CA ASP A 57 -12.66 1.79 -13.84
C ASP A 57 -13.00 2.66 -12.61
N GLY A 58 -12.08 2.73 -11.64
CA GLY A 58 -12.18 3.63 -10.49
C GLY A 58 -12.28 2.98 -9.10
N GLN A 59 -12.49 1.66 -8.97
CA GLN A 59 -12.69 1.04 -7.63
C GLN A 59 -11.39 0.67 -6.87
N THR A 60 -10.34 1.49 -6.98
CA THR A 60 -9.06 1.28 -6.25
C THR A 60 -9.07 1.70 -4.78
N ASP A 61 -10.23 2.09 -4.23
CA ASP A 61 -10.28 2.71 -2.91
C ASP A 61 -9.80 1.77 -1.80
N VAL A 62 -10.04 0.47 -1.90
CA VAL A 62 -9.48 -0.51 -0.96
C VAL A 62 -7.95 -0.51 -1.00
N ALA A 63 -7.37 -0.61 -2.20
CA ALA A 63 -5.91 -0.58 -2.37
C ALA A 63 -5.30 0.74 -1.88
N ARG A 64 -5.94 1.88 -2.19
CA ARG A 64 -5.52 3.20 -1.69
C ARG A 64 -5.64 3.30 -0.18
N GLY A 65 -6.70 2.74 0.40
CA GLY A 65 -6.90 2.67 1.85
C GLY A 65 -5.80 1.86 2.54
N LEU A 66 -5.46 0.69 1.99
CA LEU A 66 -4.35 -0.13 2.47
C LEU A 66 -3.01 0.63 2.35
N CYS A 67 -2.75 1.29 1.21
CA CYS A 67 -1.54 2.11 1.05
C CYS A 67 -1.47 3.28 2.02
N ASN A 68 -2.58 3.98 2.28
CA ASN A 68 -2.63 5.04 3.29
C ASN A 68 -2.32 4.48 4.68
N LEU A 69 -2.83 3.28 5.01
CA LEU A 69 -2.54 2.65 6.29
C LEU A 69 -1.05 2.26 6.41
N LEU A 70 -0.43 1.77 5.33
CA LEU A 70 1.03 1.54 5.29
C LEU A 70 1.82 2.84 5.47
N SER A 71 1.39 3.94 4.84
CA SER A 71 1.99 5.27 5.04
C SER A 71 1.90 5.71 6.50
N ALA A 72 0.77 5.46 7.18
CA ALA A 72 0.63 5.74 8.60
C ALA A 72 1.62 4.94 9.45
N VAL A 73 1.85 3.65 9.12
CA VAL A 73 2.84 2.80 9.81
C VAL A 73 4.24 3.41 9.70
N VAL A 74 4.66 3.86 8.51
CA VAL A 74 5.96 4.52 8.31
C VAL A 74 6.05 5.81 9.13
N CYS A 75 5.02 6.66 9.06
CA CYS A 75 4.96 7.91 9.80
C CYS A 75 5.06 7.69 11.32
N TYR A 76 4.34 6.72 11.89
CA TYR A 76 4.48 6.42 13.32
C TYR A 76 5.87 5.92 13.70
N ARG A 77 6.55 5.15 12.82
CA ARG A 77 7.95 4.77 13.07
C ARG A 77 8.89 5.96 13.07
N LEU A 78 8.76 6.85 12.09
CA LEU A 78 9.57 8.08 12.01
C LEU A 78 9.28 9.04 13.17
N GLY A 79 8.04 9.05 13.67
CA GLY A 79 7.64 9.79 14.86
C GLY A 79 8.08 9.17 16.20
N GLY A 80 8.75 8.01 16.18
CA GLY A 80 9.19 7.32 17.40
C GLY A 80 8.06 6.64 18.17
N GLU A 81 6.98 6.26 17.49
CA GLU A 81 5.77 5.63 18.05
C GLU A 81 5.60 4.16 17.54
N PRO A 82 6.56 3.25 17.82
CA PRO A 82 6.56 1.90 17.24
C PRO A 82 5.34 1.06 17.65
N GLU A 83 4.77 1.31 18.83
CA GLU A 83 3.55 0.61 19.28
C GLU A 83 2.34 0.96 18.40
N ARG A 84 2.23 2.23 17.97
CA ARG A 84 1.16 2.65 17.06
C ARG A 84 1.40 2.13 15.65
N ALA A 85 2.66 2.12 15.21
CA ALA A 85 3.04 1.52 13.93
C ALA A 85 2.64 0.04 13.88
N ALA A 86 2.99 -0.74 14.91
CA ALA A 86 2.61 -2.15 15.01
C ALA A 86 1.09 -2.34 15.01
N ASN A 87 0.35 -1.55 15.79
CA ASN A 87 -1.11 -1.61 15.83
C ASN A 87 -1.76 -1.32 14.46
N ARG A 88 -1.25 -0.34 13.69
CA ARG A 88 -1.76 -0.09 12.33
C ARG A 88 -1.38 -1.19 11.34
N ALA A 89 -0.20 -1.76 11.49
CA ALA A 89 0.23 -2.89 10.70
C ALA A 89 -0.65 -4.12 10.92
N GLU A 90 -0.95 -4.47 12.17
CA GLU A 90 -1.83 -5.59 12.51
C GLU A 90 -3.25 -5.40 11.93
N GLN A 91 -3.79 -4.18 11.99
CA GLN A 91 -5.10 -3.88 11.40
C GLN A 91 -5.07 -4.06 9.88
N GLY A 92 -4.04 -3.55 9.21
CA GLY A 92 -3.87 -3.70 7.77
C GLY A 92 -3.70 -5.16 7.34
N GLU A 93 -2.92 -5.93 8.10
CA GLU A 93 -2.75 -7.37 7.90
C GLU A 93 -4.09 -8.11 8.00
N LEU A 94 -4.90 -7.81 9.02
CA LEU A 94 -6.22 -8.43 9.18
C LEU A 94 -7.15 -8.11 8.01
N ILE A 95 -7.16 -6.87 7.52
CA ILE A 95 -7.96 -6.47 6.37
C ILE A 95 -7.49 -7.18 5.10
N ALA A 96 -6.19 -7.17 4.81
CA ALA A 96 -5.62 -7.84 3.64
C ALA A 96 -5.91 -9.36 3.67
N THR A 97 -5.79 -9.98 4.85
CA THR A 97 -6.11 -11.39 5.05
C THR A 97 -7.60 -11.67 4.81
N ASP A 98 -8.51 -10.86 5.34
CA ASP A 98 -9.96 -11.03 5.12
C ASP A 98 -10.32 -10.93 3.62
N ILE A 99 -9.74 -9.96 2.92
CA ILE A 99 -9.91 -9.81 1.47
C ILE A 99 -9.39 -11.06 0.76
N ARG A 100 -8.18 -11.54 1.10
CA ARG A 100 -7.58 -12.73 0.49
C ARG A 100 -8.50 -13.96 0.60
N GLU A 101 -9.01 -14.21 1.80
CA GLU A 101 -9.77 -15.43 2.11
C GLU A 101 -11.20 -15.39 1.58
N TYR A 102 -11.87 -14.22 1.64
CA TYR A 102 -13.32 -14.17 1.48
C TYR A 102 -13.81 -13.32 0.32
N VAL A 103 -12.98 -12.45 -0.23
CA VAL A 103 -13.41 -11.48 -1.25
C VAL A 103 -12.67 -11.60 -2.58
N ALA A 104 -11.35 -11.76 -2.57
CA ALA A 104 -10.52 -11.85 -3.75
C ALA A 104 -11.00 -13.00 -4.66
N ALA A 105 -11.47 -12.64 -5.85
CA ALA A 105 -12.07 -13.57 -6.78
C ALA A 105 -11.03 -14.31 -7.64
N TYR A 106 -9.88 -13.67 -7.85
CA TYR A 106 -8.82 -14.18 -8.71
C TYR A 106 -7.55 -14.46 -7.92
N GLU A 107 -6.85 -15.54 -8.28
CA GLU A 107 -5.59 -15.93 -7.62
C GLU A 107 -4.57 -14.78 -7.57
N PRO A 108 -4.32 -13.99 -8.64
CA PRO A 108 -3.33 -12.92 -8.57
C PRO A 108 -3.69 -11.83 -7.55
N GLN A 109 -4.98 -11.57 -7.32
CA GLN A 109 -5.43 -10.64 -6.27
C GLN A 109 -5.16 -11.20 -4.87
N ARG A 110 -5.26 -12.53 -4.68
CA ARG A 110 -4.85 -13.18 -3.43
C ARG A 110 -3.35 -13.02 -3.21
N GLY A 111 -2.54 -13.20 -4.25
CA GLY A 111 -1.10 -12.93 -4.21
C GLY A 111 -0.79 -11.47 -3.90
N LEU A 112 -1.57 -10.52 -4.41
CA LEU A 112 -1.46 -9.10 -4.05
C LEU A 112 -1.78 -8.86 -2.56
N MET A 113 -2.77 -9.56 -2.01
CA MET A 113 -3.07 -9.46 -0.57
C MET A 113 -1.95 -10.06 0.27
N ASP A 114 -1.32 -11.16 -0.15
CA ASP A 114 -0.12 -11.69 0.50
C ASP A 114 1.04 -10.69 0.43
N GLU A 115 1.19 -9.95 -0.68
CA GLU A 115 2.14 -8.84 -0.80
C GLU A 115 1.85 -7.73 0.21
N TYR A 116 0.59 -7.31 0.38
CA TYR A 116 0.21 -6.36 1.44
C TYR A 116 0.46 -6.89 2.85
N VAL A 117 0.20 -8.17 3.14
CA VAL A 117 0.53 -8.79 4.44
C VAL A 117 2.03 -8.71 4.70
N GLY A 118 2.85 -9.00 3.69
CA GLY A 118 4.31 -8.82 3.76
C GLY A 118 4.72 -7.37 4.03
N ASP A 119 4.09 -6.41 3.33
CA ASP A 119 4.34 -4.98 3.50
C ASP A 119 4.00 -4.51 4.93
N PHE A 120 2.81 -4.86 5.44
CA PHE A 120 2.38 -4.49 6.80
C PHE A 120 3.30 -5.10 7.85
N ARG A 121 3.62 -6.39 7.73
CA ARG A 121 4.51 -7.04 8.69
C ARG A 121 5.90 -6.42 8.69
N LEU A 122 6.48 -6.17 7.50
CA LEU A 122 7.79 -5.55 7.38
C LEU A 122 7.81 -4.14 7.97
N LEU A 123 6.84 -3.30 7.57
CA LEU A 123 6.80 -1.91 8.01
C LEU A 123 6.45 -1.80 9.49
N GLY A 124 5.57 -2.65 10.02
CA GLY A 124 5.19 -2.69 11.43
C GLY A 124 6.23 -3.30 12.36
N GLY A 125 7.31 -3.89 11.83
CA GLY A 125 8.29 -4.62 12.64
C GLY A 125 7.73 -5.93 13.20
N LEU A 126 6.75 -6.52 12.52
CA LEU A 126 6.14 -7.81 12.87
C LEU A 126 6.96 -8.95 12.26
N PRO A 127 6.94 -10.15 12.87
CA PRO A 127 7.69 -11.30 12.36
C PRO A 127 7.11 -11.84 11.04
N GLU A 128 7.87 -12.72 10.38
CA GLU A 128 7.39 -13.53 9.23
C GLU A 128 6.89 -12.75 7.99
N PHE A 129 7.37 -11.53 7.76
CA PHE A 129 7.07 -10.78 6.53
C PHE A 129 7.53 -11.51 5.26
N ASP A 130 8.69 -12.17 5.34
CA ASP A 130 9.33 -12.90 4.25
C ASP A 130 8.54 -14.15 3.82
N GLY A 131 7.80 -14.76 4.75
CA GLY A 131 6.86 -15.85 4.45
C GLY A 131 5.75 -15.40 3.51
N ALA A 132 5.08 -14.29 3.86
CA ALA A 132 4.00 -13.73 3.05
C ALA A 132 4.46 -13.35 1.63
N TYR A 133 5.66 -12.78 1.49
CA TYR A 133 6.21 -12.52 0.15
C TYR A 133 6.50 -13.79 -0.65
N ARG A 134 6.87 -14.90 -0.02
CA ARG A 134 7.02 -16.19 -0.71
C ARG A 134 5.68 -16.75 -1.17
N ASP A 135 4.64 -16.59 -0.37
CA ASP A 135 3.28 -17.01 -0.71
C ASP A 135 2.77 -16.22 -1.93
N ALA A 136 2.92 -14.89 -1.92
CA ALA A 136 2.65 -14.03 -3.08
C ALA A 136 3.45 -14.48 -4.32
N GLN A 137 4.75 -14.79 -4.15
CA GLN A 137 5.59 -15.26 -5.24
C GLN A 137 5.10 -16.59 -5.84
N ALA A 138 4.63 -17.53 -5.01
CA ALA A 138 4.10 -18.81 -5.48
C ALA A 138 2.85 -18.59 -6.34
N VAL A 139 1.92 -17.75 -5.88
CA VAL A 139 0.72 -17.38 -6.63
C VAL A 139 1.06 -16.73 -7.98
N TYR A 140 1.99 -15.76 -7.98
CA TYR A 140 2.40 -15.09 -9.22
C TYR A 140 3.13 -16.02 -10.20
N ALA A 141 3.84 -17.04 -9.71
CA ALA A 141 4.51 -18.01 -10.58
C ALA A 141 3.51 -18.86 -11.39
N ASP A 142 2.36 -19.16 -10.80
CA ASP A 142 1.30 -19.95 -11.45
C ASP A 142 0.29 -19.08 -12.23
N THR A 143 0.44 -17.76 -12.15
CA THR A 143 -0.47 -16.80 -12.80
C THR A 143 -0.24 -16.73 -14.31
N SER A 144 -1.28 -17.05 -15.09
CA SER A 144 -1.33 -16.74 -16.51
C SER A 144 -1.53 -15.23 -16.74
N ASN A 145 -0.93 -14.67 -17.80
CA ASN A 145 -1.05 -13.24 -18.15
C ASN A 145 -0.54 -12.27 -17.05
N GLN A 146 0.68 -12.48 -16.54
CA GLN A 146 1.27 -11.59 -15.52
C GLN A 146 1.30 -10.11 -15.95
N ILE A 147 1.53 -9.83 -17.23
CA ILE A 147 1.56 -8.45 -17.76
C ILE A 147 0.19 -7.78 -17.61
N GLY A 148 -0.90 -8.49 -17.91
CA GLY A 148 -2.25 -7.94 -17.74
C GLY A 148 -2.54 -7.61 -16.28
N TRP A 149 -2.30 -8.57 -15.37
CA TRP A 149 -2.49 -8.36 -13.93
C TRP A 149 -1.64 -7.22 -13.37
N GLN A 150 -0.39 -7.11 -13.81
CA GLN A 150 0.49 -6.05 -13.36
C GLN A 150 0.05 -4.65 -13.82
N ALA A 151 -0.71 -4.57 -14.92
CA ALA A 151 -1.30 -3.33 -15.41
C ALA A 151 -2.60 -2.96 -14.70
N GLU A 152 -3.16 -3.84 -13.86
CA GLU A 152 -4.36 -3.54 -13.09
C GLU A 152 -4.08 -2.45 -12.03
N PRO A 153 -4.99 -1.49 -11.84
CA PRO A 153 -4.76 -0.33 -10.99
C PRO A 153 -4.36 -0.65 -9.53
N GLU A 154 -4.92 -1.69 -8.91
CA GLU A 154 -4.60 -2.07 -7.53
C GLU A 154 -3.14 -2.56 -7.37
N PHE A 155 -2.58 -3.17 -8.42
CA PHE A 155 -1.18 -3.61 -8.44
C PHE A 155 -0.25 -2.41 -8.55
N GLU A 156 -0.60 -1.40 -9.33
CA GLU A 156 0.17 -0.15 -9.40
C GLU A 156 0.15 0.58 -8.05
N VAL A 157 -1.04 0.71 -7.44
CA VAL A 157 -1.21 1.37 -6.15
C VAL A 157 -0.32 0.75 -5.08
N ASN A 158 -0.27 -0.59 -4.95
CA ASN A 158 0.57 -1.28 -3.96
C ASN A 158 2.08 -0.96 -4.11
N MET A 159 2.57 -0.64 -5.31
CA MET A 159 3.98 -0.28 -5.52
C MET A 159 4.32 1.15 -5.11
N THR A 160 3.31 2.01 -4.92
CA THR A 160 3.52 3.46 -4.72
C THR A 160 4.44 3.72 -3.54
N LEU A 161 4.10 3.21 -2.37
CA LEU A 161 4.87 3.44 -1.15
C LEU A 161 6.29 2.87 -1.26
N PHE A 162 6.44 1.64 -1.78
CA PHE A 162 7.76 1.04 -1.99
C PHE A 162 8.66 1.92 -2.86
N LEU A 163 8.14 2.44 -3.98
CA LEU A 163 8.90 3.30 -4.88
C LEU A 163 9.20 4.68 -4.30
N GLU A 164 8.29 5.22 -3.48
CA GLU A 164 8.51 6.48 -2.76
C GLU A 164 9.60 6.34 -1.70
N LEU A 165 9.57 5.27 -0.90
CA LEU A 165 10.59 5.00 0.11
C LEU A 165 11.94 4.68 -0.53
N ALA A 166 11.97 3.93 -1.63
CA ALA A 166 13.21 3.69 -2.38
C ALA A 166 13.85 5.01 -2.84
N ARG A 167 13.04 5.97 -3.31
CA ARG A 167 13.53 7.30 -3.69
C ARG A 167 14.05 8.07 -2.46
N ALA A 168 13.35 8.02 -1.33
CA ALA A 168 13.77 8.73 -0.12
C ALA A 168 15.10 8.17 0.43
N ALA A 169 15.32 6.86 0.32
CA ALA A 169 16.57 6.20 0.68
C ALA A 169 17.72 6.38 -0.34
N ASP A 170 17.55 7.22 -1.37
CA ASP A 170 18.47 7.35 -2.52
C ASP A 170 18.82 5.99 -3.16
N HIS A 171 17.89 5.05 -3.10
CA HIS A 171 18.06 3.71 -3.66
C HIS A 171 17.71 3.73 -5.16
N ASP A 172 18.73 3.93 -6.01
CA ASP A 172 18.52 3.94 -7.45
C ASP A 172 18.12 2.54 -7.96
N ILE A 173 16.92 2.45 -8.53
CA ILE A 173 16.44 1.23 -9.19
C ILE A 173 16.80 1.36 -10.66
N GLU A 174 17.79 0.58 -11.10
CA GLU A 174 18.24 0.56 -12.50
C GLU A 174 17.06 0.53 -13.47
N ARG A 175 17.11 1.33 -14.55
CA ARG A 175 16.00 1.53 -15.48
C ARG A 175 15.40 0.21 -16.01
N THR A 176 16.24 -0.76 -16.36
CA THR A 176 15.83 -2.08 -16.85
C THR A 176 15.15 -2.90 -15.76
N LYS A 177 15.68 -2.86 -14.53
CA LYS A 177 15.04 -3.49 -13.38
C LYS A 177 13.69 -2.84 -13.07
N LYS A 178 13.60 -1.52 -13.17
CA LYS A 178 12.37 -0.75 -12.99
C LYS A 178 11.29 -1.14 -14.01
N ALA A 179 11.65 -1.37 -15.27
CA ALA A 179 10.71 -1.90 -16.27
C ALA A 179 10.22 -3.31 -15.88
N ALA A 180 11.14 -4.20 -15.52
CA ALA A 180 10.80 -5.56 -15.13
C ALA A 180 9.79 -5.63 -13.97
N ILE A 181 10.01 -4.84 -12.91
CA ILE A 181 9.16 -4.84 -11.71
C ILE A 181 7.88 -4.01 -11.85
N LYS A 182 7.77 -3.14 -12.85
CA LYS A 182 6.57 -2.31 -13.07
C LYS A 182 5.64 -2.81 -14.16
N THR A 183 6.16 -3.48 -15.20
CA THR A 183 5.36 -3.73 -16.41
C THR A 183 5.55 -5.11 -17.05
N GLU A 184 6.48 -5.95 -16.57
CA GLU A 184 6.85 -7.18 -17.29
C GLU A 184 6.65 -8.48 -16.50
N SER A 185 6.93 -8.50 -15.18
CA SER A 185 6.74 -9.70 -14.37
C SER A 185 6.39 -9.41 -12.91
N LEU A 186 5.28 -10.02 -12.45
CA LEU A 186 4.89 -10.05 -11.04
C LEU A 186 5.89 -10.85 -10.19
N VAL A 187 6.47 -11.92 -10.75
CA VAL A 187 7.48 -12.73 -10.06
C VAL A 187 8.77 -11.94 -9.83
N GLU A 188 9.26 -11.22 -10.84
CA GLU A 188 10.45 -10.38 -10.66
C GLU A 188 10.19 -9.19 -9.73
N ARG A 189 8.98 -8.60 -9.80
CA ARG A 189 8.54 -7.57 -8.87
C ARG A 189 8.62 -8.05 -7.42
N ILE A 190 7.95 -9.14 -7.07
CA ILE A 190 7.86 -9.57 -5.67
C ILE A 190 9.21 -10.04 -5.14
N ARG A 191 10.04 -10.69 -5.97
CA ARG A 191 11.41 -11.06 -5.60
C ARG A 191 12.24 -9.82 -5.27
N TYR A 192 12.23 -8.83 -6.16
CA TYR A 192 12.99 -7.61 -5.95
C TYR A 192 12.52 -6.86 -4.71
N LYS A 193 11.19 -6.72 -4.54
CA LYS A 193 10.59 -6.06 -3.39
C LYS A 193 10.98 -6.78 -2.10
N ARG A 194 10.82 -8.11 -2.01
CA ARG A 194 11.23 -8.91 -0.85
C ARG A 194 12.70 -8.71 -0.48
N ASP A 195 13.58 -8.69 -1.48
CA ASP A 195 15.02 -8.64 -1.26
C ASP A 195 15.50 -7.21 -0.90
N ALA A 196 14.91 -6.17 -1.50
CA ALA A 196 15.35 -4.77 -1.33
C ALA A 196 14.60 -4.00 -0.24
N PHE A 197 13.31 -4.27 -0.05
CA PHE A 197 12.45 -3.42 0.79
C PHE A 197 12.90 -3.35 2.26
N PRO A 198 13.39 -4.43 2.90
CA PRO A 198 13.90 -4.35 4.27
C PRO A 198 15.07 -3.37 4.43
N GLY A 199 15.98 -3.31 3.47
CA GLY A 199 17.10 -2.35 3.46
C GLY A 199 16.59 -0.91 3.29
N ILE A 200 15.74 -0.68 2.30
CA ILE A 200 15.12 0.63 2.04
C ILE A 200 14.41 1.17 3.29
N VAL A 201 13.64 0.32 3.99
CA VAL A 201 12.92 0.73 5.21
C VAL A 201 13.89 1.06 6.34
N ALA A 202 14.97 0.29 6.50
CA ALA A 202 15.99 0.57 7.49
C ALA A 202 16.65 1.94 7.22
N ASP A 203 17.02 2.22 5.97
CA ASP A 203 17.66 3.47 5.57
C ASP A 203 16.75 4.69 5.79
N VAL A 204 15.46 4.60 5.43
CA VAL A 204 14.47 5.66 5.68
C VAL A 204 14.32 5.93 7.19
N VAL A 205 14.19 4.88 8.00
CA VAL A 205 14.01 5.02 9.44
C VAL A 205 15.27 5.55 10.13
N GLU A 206 16.46 5.14 9.68
CA GLU A 206 17.74 5.64 10.17
C GLU A 206 17.95 7.12 9.81
N ALA A 207 17.61 7.51 8.58
CA ALA A 207 17.65 8.91 8.15
C ALA A 207 16.64 9.78 8.92
N GLY A 208 15.55 9.18 9.41
CA GLY A 208 14.47 9.90 10.09
C GLY A 208 13.70 10.82 9.13
N ASP A 209 13.71 10.51 7.83
CA ASP A 209 13.18 11.38 6.78
C ASP A 209 12.50 10.59 5.66
N TRP A 210 11.37 11.11 5.19
CA TRP A 210 10.57 10.59 4.07
C TRP A 210 9.67 11.68 3.48
#